data_AF-A0A955T2U2-F1
#
_entry.id   AF-A0A955T2U2-F1
#
_cell.length_a   1.000
_cell.length_b   1.000
_cell.length_c   1.000
_cell.angle_alpha   90.00
_cell.angle_beta   90.00
_cell.angle_gamma   90.00
#
_symmetry.space_group_name_H-M   'P 1'
#
loop_
_entity.id
_entity.type
_entity.pdbx_description
1 polymer ?
#
loop_
_entity_poly.entity_id
_entity_poly.type
_entity_poly.pdbx_seq_one_letter_code
_entity_poly.pdbx_strand_id
1 'polypeptide(L)' 'MQDIRPIIETVYRTDSRRVFATLVRLLGDFDLAEDALHEAFTAAVEKWPEQGVPDNPRAWLVSAGRFKA' A
#
# COMPACT_ATOMS: atom_id res chain seq x y z
N MET A 1 12.61 9.92 16.37
CA MET A 1 11.98 9.42 15.14
C MET A 1 11.81 7.92 15.31
N GLN A 2 10.57 7.41 15.45
CA GLN A 2 10.41 5.95 15.46
C GLN A 2 10.74 5.40 14.07
N ASP A 3 11.46 4.29 14.04
CA ASP A 3 11.76 3.61 12.79
C ASP A 3 10.52 2.82 12.33
N ILE A 4 9.81 3.35 11.32
CA ILE A 4 8.61 2.73 10.74
C ILE A 4 8.92 1.60 9.77
N ARG A 5 10.18 1.47 9.33
CA ARG A 5 10.60 0.53 8.28
C ARG A 5 10.24 -0.93 8.62
N PRO A 6 10.42 -1.43 9.86
CA PRO A 6 10.01 -2.80 10.21
C PRO A 6 8.50 -3.03 10.09
N ILE A 7 7.68 -2.00 10.35
CA ILE A 7 6.23 -2.09 10.22
C ILE A 7 5.85 -2.16 8.74
N ILE A 8 6.46 -1.31 7.90
CA ILE A 8 6.24 -1.33 6.46
C ILE A 8 6.64 -2.69 5.86
N GLU A 9 7.80 -3.23 6.25
CA GLU A 9 8.26 -4.55 5.80
C GLU A 9 7.28 -5.66 6.23
N THR A 10 6.78 -5.59 7.46
CA THR A 10 5.77 -6.54 7.96
C THR A 10 4.50 -6.47 7.12
N VAL A 11 3.94 -5.26 6.92
CA VAL A 11 2.73 -5.06 6.11
C VAL A 11 2.96 -5.50 4.66
N TYR A 12 4.13 -5.22 4.09
CA TYR A 12 4.47 -5.69 2.76
C TYR A 12 4.44 -7.22 2.68
N ARG A 13 5.03 -7.92 3.64
CA ARG A 13 5.03 -9.39 3.67
C ARG A 13 3.64 -10.00 3.90
N THR A 14 2.80 -9.37 4.72
CA THR A 14 1.49 -9.90 5.11
C THR A 14 0.37 -9.54 4.15
N ASP A 15 0.38 -8.32 3.60
CA ASP A 15 -0.79 -7.74 2.93
C ASP A 15 -0.59 -7.45 1.44
N SER A 16 0.65 -7.36 0.92
CA SER A 16 0.92 -7.01 -0.49
C SER A 16 0.08 -7.82 -1.48
N ARG A 17 0.04 -9.15 -1.34
CA ARG A 17 -0.73 -10.05 -2.23
C ARG A 17 -2.24 -9.77 -2.18
N ARG A 18 -2.78 -9.42 -1.01
CA ARG A 18 -4.21 -9.13 -0.85
C ARG A 18 -4.57 -7.75 -1.40
N VAL A 19 -3.68 -6.77 -1.20
CA VAL A 19 -3.82 -5.43 -1.79
C VAL A 19 -3.77 -5.55 -3.32
N PHE A 20 -2.75 -6.22 -3.86
CA PHE A 20 -2.58 -6.46 -5.29
C PHE A 20 -3.81 -7.14 -5.91
N ALA A 21 -4.27 -8.26 -5.35
CA ALA A 21 -5.47 -8.95 -5.87
C ALA A 21 -6.72 -8.06 -5.84
N THR A 22 -6.84 -7.17 -4.86
CA THR A 22 -7.93 -6.20 -4.80
C THR A 22 -7.78 -5.13 -5.89
N LEU A 23 -6.56 -4.62 -6.11
CA LEU A 23 -6.27 -3.65 -7.16
C LEU A 23 -6.49 -4.24 -8.55
N VAL A 24 -6.03 -5.46 -8.84
CA VAL A 24 -6.32 -6.18 -10.10
C VAL A 24 -7.83 -6.25 -10.35
N ARG A 25 -8.63 -6.59 -9.33
CA ARG A 25 -10.09 -6.64 -9.46
C ARG A 25 -10.72 -5.28 -9.72
N LEU A 26 -10.13 -4.19 -9.23
CA LEU A 26 -10.65 -2.83 -9.37
C LEU A 26 -10.21 -2.15 -10.68
N LEU A 27 -8.99 -2.43 -11.13
CA LEU A 27 -8.34 -1.77 -12.25
C LEU A 27 -8.48 -2.59 -13.55
N GLY A 28 -8.71 -3.90 -13.45
CA GLY A 28 -8.93 -4.79 -14.60
C GLY A 28 -7.66 -5.13 -15.39
N ASP A 29 -6.50 -4.69 -14.90
CA ASP A 29 -5.20 -4.85 -15.56
C ASP A 29 -4.14 -5.19 -14.50
N PHE A 30 -3.26 -6.14 -14.81
CA PHE A 30 -2.24 -6.64 -13.89
C PHE A 30 -1.06 -5.69 -13.76
N ASP A 31 -0.60 -5.12 -14.86
CA ASP A 31 0.56 -4.22 -14.89
C ASP A 31 0.17 -2.92 -14.16
N LEU A 32 -1.01 -2.38 -14.46
CA LEU A 32 -1.54 -1.20 -13.77
C LEU A 32 -1.73 -1.45 -12.26
N ALA A 33 -2.12 -2.67 -11.87
CA ALA A 33 -2.28 -3.01 -10.47
C ALA A 33 -0.94 -3.17 -9.73
N GLU A 34 0.13 -3.58 -10.42
CA GLU A 34 1.46 -3.69 -9.84
C GLU A 34 2.05 -2.31 -9.61
N ASP A 35 1.92 -1.41 -10.59
CA ASP A 35 2.31 -0.01 -10.45
C ASP A 35 1.54 0.66 -9.30
N ALA A 36 0.22 0.52 -9.26
CA ALA A 36 -0.61 1.05 -8.17
C ALA A 36 -0.23 0.51 -6.79
N LEU A 37 0.17 -0.77 -6.70
CA LEU A 37 0.67 -1.36 -5.45
C LEU A 37 1.97 -0.68 -5.01
N HIS A 38 2.92 -0.51 -5.92
CA HIS A 38 4.20 0.13 -5.62
C HIS A 38 4.00 1.58 -5.19
N GLU A 39 3.15 2.33 -5.88
CA GLU A 39 2.84 3.72 -5.51
C GLU A 39 2.16 3.82 -4.15
N ALA A 40 1.27 2.88 -3.80
CA ALA A 40 0.66 2.83 -2.48
C ALA A 40 1.69 2.63 -1.37
N PHE A 41 2.67 1.74 -1.56
CA PHE A 41 3.76 1.54 -0.60
C PHE A 41 4.74 2.70 -0.55
N THR A 42 5.02 3.36 -1.68
CA THR A 42 5.77 4.62 -1.72
C THR A 42 5.06 5.68 -0.87
N ALA A 43 3.75 5.86 -1.06
CA ALA A 43 2.96 6.79 -0.25
C ALA A 43 2.96 6.41 1.24
N ALA A 44 2.97 5.12 1.59
CA ALA A 44 3.10 4.68 2.98
C ALA A 44 4.45 5.07 3.60
N VAL A 45 5.56 4.87 2.86
CA VAL A 45 6.91 5.27 3.30
C VAL A 45 7.00 6.78 3.52
N GLU A 46 6.35 7.58 2.68
CA GLU A 46 6.33 9.04 2.81
C GLU A 46 5.42 9.52 3.95
N LYS A 47 4.23 8.94 4.10
CA LYS A 47 3.17 9.49 4.97
C LYS A 47 3.18 8.92 6.38
N TRP A 48 3.43 7.63 6.56
CA TRP A 48 3.31 6.98 7.87
C TRP A 48 4.33 7.44 8.92
N PRO A 49 5.59 7.83 8.60
CA PRO A 49 6.50 8.38 9.60
C PRO A 49 5.97 9.65 10.27
N GLU A 50 5.22 10.48 9.53
CA GLU A 50 4.70 11.76 10.01
C GLU A 50 3.30 11.64 10.59
N GLN A 51 2.45 10.82 9.97
CA GLN A 51 1.01 10.75 10.27
C GLN A 51 0.63 9.54 11.14
N GLY A 52 1.58 8.62 11.36
CA GLY A 52 1.33 7.33 11.98
C GLY A 52 0.80 6.29 11.01
N VAL A 53 0.82 5.03 11.46
CA VAL A 53 0.25 3.90 10.72
C VAL A 53 -1.27 3.94 10.88
N PRO A 54 -2.06 3.87 9.79
CA PRO A 54 -3.51 3.76 9.88
C PRO A 54 -3.96 2.50 10.62
N ASP A 55 -5.10 2.54 11.30
CA ASP A 55 -5.70 1.39 11.99
C ASP A 55 -5.93 0.19 11.05
N ASN A 56 -6.15 0.47 9.76
CA ASN A 56 -6.28 -0.54 8.71
C ASN A 56 -5.33 -0.24 7.54
N PRO A 57 -4.06 -0.67 7.61
CA PRO A 57 -3.06 -0.40 6.58
C PRO A 57 -3.46 -0.93 5.22
N ARG A 58 -4.06 -2.12 5.15
CA ARG A 58 -4.48 -2.76 3.89
C ARG A 58 -5.53 -1.93 3.15
N ALA A 59 -6.58 -1.48 3.86
CA ALA A 59 -7.64 -0.66 3.24
C ALA A 59 -7.09 0.70 2.78
N TRP A 60 -6.18 1.28 3.57
CA TRP A 60 -5.49 2.51 3.21
C TRP A 60 -4.65 2.33 1.94
N LEU A 61 -3.87 1.24 1.83
CA LEU A 61 -3.05 0.94 0.65
C LEU A 61 -3.88 0.74 -0.62
N VAL A 62 -5.00 0.02 -0.55
CA VAL A 62 -5.92 -0.13 -1.70
C VAL A 62 -6.46 1.25 -2.14
N SER A 63 -6.79 2.10 -1.18
CA SER A 63 -7.28 3.44 -1.46
C SER A 63 -6.18 4.29 -2.10
N ALA A 64 -4.99 4.30 -1.51
CA ALA A 64 -3.82 5.04 -2.01
C ALA A 64 -3.44 4.63 -3.44
N GLY A 65 -3.42 3.33 -3.75
CA GLY A 65 -3.13 2.83 -5.10
C GLY A 65 -4.22 3.17 -6.13
N ARG A 66 -5.49 3.21 -5.72
CA ARG A 66 -6.60 3.55 -6.62
C ARG A 66 -6.62 5.02 -7.07
N PHE A 67 -6.03 5.94 -6.30
CA PHE A 67 -6.07 7.38 -6.60
C PHE A 67 -4.91 7.88 -7.46
N LYS A 68 -3.91 7.03 -7.73
CA LYS A 68 -2.73 7.42 -8.54
C LYS A 68 -2.57 6.65 -9.86
N ALA A 69 -3.36 5.59 -10.07
CA ALA A 69 -3.53 4.90 -11.35
C ALA A 69 -4.42 5.68 -12.33
#